data_AF-A0A933C8Y6-F1
#
_entry.id   AF-A0A933C8Y6-F1
#
_cell.length_a   1.000
_cell.length_b   1.000
_cell.length_c   1.000
_cell.angle_alpha   90.00
_cell.angle_beta   90.00
_cell.angle_gamma   90.00
#
_symmetry.space_group_name_H-M   'P 1'
#
loop_
_entity.id
_entity.type
_entity.pdbx_description
1 polymer ?
#
loop_
_entity_poly.entity_id
_entity_poly.type
_entity_poly.pdbx_seq_one_letter_code
_entity_poly.pdbx_strand_id
1 'polypeptide(L)'
;MSYQVKRIDPYWLKHPIIPVVAVAGAIGAALGYQSEKAVLSVAGLVFLGAAVLAAAKPVISAVLGTLGLFGGLVTFVLLPNPQMVGMAFPLKLLSTVLFGALYMVLMDALVLAVAFLYNLFGTGMRGISIDIEEAAGEEA
;
A
#
# COMPACT_ATOMS: atom_id res chain seq x y z
N MET A 1 -16.75 -5.46 -32.11
CA MET A 1 -15.90 -4.39 -31.52
C MET A 1 -15.03 -5.01 -30.42
N SER A 2 -13.69 -4.92 -30.51
CA SER A 2 -12.79 -5.49 -29.49
C SER A 2 -12.75 -4.59 -28.26
N TYR A 3 -13.37 -5.02 -27.17
CA TYR A 3 -13.26 -4.33 -25.89
C TYR A 3 -11.91 -4.68 -25.25
N GLN A 4 -10.89 -3.87 -25.52
CA GLN A 4 -9.66 -3.97 -24.73
C GLN A 4 -9.99 -3.55 -23.30
N VAL A 5 -9.92 -4.50 -22.36
CA VAL A 5 -9.94 -4.21 -20.93
C VAL A 5 -8.82 -3.20 -20.70
N LYS A 6 -9.21 -1.94 -20.47
CA LYS A 6 -8.27 -0.84 -20.27
C LYS A 6 -7.37 -1.25 -19.11
N ARG A 7 -6.07 -1.46 -19.38
CA ARG A 7 -5.10 -1.70 -18.30
C ARG A 7 -5.33 -0.63 -17.27
N ILE A 8 -5.50 -1.04 -16.01
CA ILE A 8 -5.37 -0.12 -14.90
C ILE A 8 -3.89 0.26 -14.90
N ASP A 9 -3.53 1.23 -15.74
CA ASP A 9 -2.18 1.73 -15.82
C ASP A 9 -1.87 2.29 -14.44
N PRO A 10 -0.96 1.62 -13.70
CA PRO A 10 -0.69 2.08 -12.36
C PRO A 10 -0.06 3.46 -12.43
N TYR A 11 -0.42 4.34 -11.50
CA TYR A 11 0.04 5.73 -11.49
C TYR A 11 1.59 5.86 -11.54
N TRP A 12 2.30 4.86 -11.01
CA TRP A 12 3.76 4.76 -11.05
C TRP A 12 4.39 4.48 -12.43
N LEU A 13 3.64 4.10 -13.47
CA LEU A 13 4.17 4.06 -14.84
C LEU A 13 4.49 5.47 -15.38
N LYS A 14 3.75 6.49 -14.95
CA LYS A 14 4.04 7.90 -15.28
C LYS A 14 5.17 8.47 -14.42
N HIS A 15 5.36 7.93 -13.21
CA HIS A 15 6.34 8.40 -12.24
C HIS A 15 7.14 7.22 -11.66
N PRO A 16 8.07 6.62 -12.42
CA PRO A 16 8.83 5.44 -12.00
C PRO A 16 9.75 5.70 -10.80
N ILE A 17 9.98 6.97 -10.46
CA ILE A 17 10.76 7.39 -9.28
C ILE A 17 10.07 6.99 -7.97
N ILE A 18 8.74 6.87 -7.94
CA ILE A 18 7.97 6.64 -6.72
C ILE A 18 8.31 5.28 -6.05
N PRO A 19 8.27 4.12 -6.76
CA PRO A 19 8.70 2.85 -6.16
C PRO A 19 10.16 2.87 -5.71
N VAL A 20 11.03 3.57 -6.43
CA VAL A 20 12.46 3.69 -6.07
C VAL A 20 12.63 4.45 -4.76
N VAL A 21 11.94 5.58 -4.59
CA VAL A 21 11.97 6.37 -3.36
C VAL A 21 11.34 5.61 -2.19
N ALA A 22 10.27 4.85 -2.43
CA ALA A 22 9.66 4.00 -1.40
C ALA A 22 10.64 2.92 -0.91
N VAL A 23 11.31 2.21 -1.83
CA VAL A 23 12.30 1.19 -1.49
C VAL A 23 13.51 1.81 -0.78
N ALA A 24 14.02 2.94 -1.26
CA ALA A 24 15.12 3.66 -0.61
C ALA A 24 14.74 4.14 0.81
N GLY A 25 13.51 4.62 0.99
CA GLY A 25 12.95 4.99 2.29
C GLY A 25 12.86 3.80 3.24
N ALA A 26 12.40 2.64 2.77
CA ALA A 26 12.35 1.39 3.55
C ALA A 26 13.74 0.95 4.01
N ILE A 27 14.72 0.97 3.09
CA ILE A 27 16.12 0.60 3.40
C ILE A 27 16.71 1.59 4.40
N GLY A 28 16.51 2.90 4.21
CA GLY A 28 16.94 3.93 5.15
C GLY A 28 16.32 3.75 6.53
N ALA A 29 15.03 3.41 6.60
CA ALA A 29 14.34 3.13 7.85
C ALA A 29 14.95 1.94 8.59
N ALA A 30 15.19 0.83 7.87
CA ALA A 30 15.77 -0.39 8.42
C ALA A 30 17.22 -0.18 8.90
N LEU A 31 18.04 0.52 8.12
CA LEU A 31 19.42 0.84 8.49
C LEU A 31 19.50 1.80 9.68
N GLY A 32 18.59 2.78 9.75
CA GLY A 32 18.47 3.68 10.89
C GLY A 32 18.12 2.94 12.17
N TYR A 33 17.20 1.97 12.09
CA TYR A 33 16.83 1.11 13.20
C TYR A 33 18.01 0.23 13.66
N GLN A 34 18.71 -0.42 12.73
CA GLN A 34 19.88 -1.26 13.06
C GLN A 34 21.06 -0.45 13.64
N SER A 35 21.22 0.80 13.23
CA SER A 35 22.31 1.67 13.70
C SER A 35 21.97 2.45 14.98
N GLU A 36 20.80 2.19 15.59
CA GLU A 36 20.23 2.96 16.72
C GLU A 36 20.10 4.48 16.45
N LYS A 37 20.11 4.89 15.17
CA LYS A 37 20.02 6.27 14.74
C LYS A 37 18.55 6.62 14.45
N ALA A 38 17.84 7.02 15.50
CA ALA A 38 16.41 7.37 15.44
C ALA A 38 16.08 8.40 14.35
N VAL A 39 16.95 9.38 14.12
CA VAL A 39 16.75 10.41 13.08
C VAL A 39 16.69 9.78 11.68
N LEU A 40 17.54 8.80 11.42
CA LEU A 40 17.66 8.15 10.11
C LEU A 40 16.47 7.19 9.88
N SER A 41 16.00 6.53 10.93
CA SER A 41 14.80 5.68 10.86
C SER A 41 13.53 6.49 10.62
N VAL A 42 13.37 7.62 11.32
CA VAL A 42 12.22 8.51 11.17
C VAL A 42 12.22 9.14 9.77
N ALA A 43 13.37 9.64 9.30
CA ALA A 43 13.48 10.18 7.96
C ALA A 43 13.11 9.13 6.89
N GLY A 44 13.63 7.90 7.00
CA GLY A 44 13.30 6.81 6.08
C GLY A 44 11.79 6.49 6.04
N LEU A 45 11.14 6.44 7.20
CA LEU A 45 9.69 6.22 7.31
C LEU A 45 8.87 7.37 6.70
N VAL A 46 9.31 8.62 6.86
CA VAL A 46 8.64 9.77 6.26
C VAL A 46 8.73 9.72 4.73
N PHE A 47 9.91 9.42 4.19
CA PHE A 47 10.10 9.28 2.74
C PHE A 47 9.30 8.11 2.17
N LEU A 48 9.29 6.95 2.84
CA LEU A 48 8.45 5.81 2.50
C LEU A 48 6.98 6.23 2.45
N GLY A 49 6.46 6.81 3.55
CA GLY A 49 5.06 7.19 3.67
C GLY A 49 4.61 8.18 2.61
N ALA A 50 5.42 9.21 2.35
CA ALA A 50 5.12 10.21 1.32
C ALA A 50 5.11 9.60 -0.09
N ALA A 51 6.09 8.75 -0.40
CA ALA A 51 6.17 8.07 -1.70
C ALA A 51 4.95 7.17 -1.91
N VAL A 52 4.59 6.37 -0.90
CA VAL A 52 3.46 5.44 -0.95
C VAL A 52 2.12 6.17 -1.08
N LEU A 53 1.92 7.25 -0.32
CA LEU A 53 0.71 8.08 -0.42
C LEU A 53 0.58 8.77 -1.78
N ALA A 54 1.69 9.23 -2.37
CA ALA A 54 1.69 9.77 -3.73
C ALA A 54 1.39 8.70 -4.79
N ALA A 55 1.70 7.44 -4.50
CA ALA A 55 1.52 6.32 -5.40
C ALA A 55 0.10 5.73 -5.36
N ALA A 56 -0.49 5.70 -4.17
CA ALA A 56 -1.73 5.01 -3.89
C ALA A 56 -2.96 5.83 -4.34
N LYS A 57 -4.00 5.12 -4.79
CA LYS A 57 -5.29 5.78 -5.06
C LYS A 57 -5.93 6.14 -3.70
N PRO A 58 -6.42 7.37 -3.51
CA PRO A 58 -6.95 7.84 -2.22
C PRO A 58 -7.99 6.91 -1.60
N VAL A 59 -8.80 6.24 -2.43
CA VAL A 59 -9.85 5.32 -1.98
C VAL A 59 -9.28 4.05 -1.32
N ILE A 60 -8.19 3.48 -1.86
CA ILE A 60 -7.59 2.25 -1.32
C ILE A 60 -6.90 2.55 0.01
N SER A 61 -6.12 3.63 0.06
CA SER A 61 -5.47 4.11 1.28
C SER A 61 -6.50 4.42 2.37
N ALA A 62 -7.62 5.05 2.03
CA ALA A 62 -8.68 5.32 3.00
C ALA A 62 -9.26 4.03 3.59
N VAL A 63 -9.55 3.02 2.76
CA VAL A 63 -10.03 1.71 3.24
C VAL A 63 -8.99 1.06 4.17
N LEU A 64 -7.74 0.99 3.75
CA LEU A 64 -6.67 0.38 4.57
C LEU A 64 -6.43 1.16 5.86
N GLY A 65 -6.52 2.49 5.83
CA GLY A 65 -6.46 3.35 7.01
C GLY A 65 -7.62 3.09 7.98
N THR A 66 -8.85 2.95 7.49
CA THR A 66 -10.00 2.61 8.35
C THR A 66 -9.86 1.22 8.99
N LEU A 67 -9.37 0.23 8.24
CA LEU A 67 -9.08 -1.10 8.78
C LEU A 67 -7.95 -1.06 9.83
N GLY A 68 -6.90 -0.28 9.56
CA GLY A 68 -5.80 -0.06 10.50
C GLY A 68 -6.27 0.62 11.78
N LEU A 69 -7.10 1.66 11.67
CA LEU A 69 -7.69 2.35 12.83
C LEU A 69 -8.57 1.39 13.65
N PHE A 70 -9.39 0.58 13.00
CA PHE A 70 -10.20 -0.43 13.69
C PHE A 70 -9.32 -1.45 14.42
N GLY A 71 -8.27 -1.97 13.76
CA GLY A 71 -7.30 -2.87 14.38
C GLY A 71 -6.58 -2.25 15.58
N GLY A 72 -6.17 -0.98 15.47
CA GLY A 72 -5.57 -0.23 16.56
C GLY A 72 -6.53 -0.03 17.73
N LEU A 73 -7.79 0.31 17.45
CA LEU A 73 -8.81 0.52 18.47
C LEU A 73 -9.08 -0.77 19.26
N VAL A 74 -9.16 -1.90 18.56
CA VAL A 74 -9.25 -3.21 19.22
C VAL A 74 -8.02 -3.49 20.08
N THR A 75 -6.82 -3.27 19.55
CA THR A 75 -5.54 -3.66 20.20
C THR A 75 -5.12 -2.78 21.37
N PHE A 76 -5.48 -1.49 21.36
CA PHE A 76 -5.03 -0.52 22.36
C PHE A 76 -6.13 -0.05 23.31
N VAL A 77 -7.41 -0.13 22.90
CA VAL A 77 -8.53 0.41 23.68
C VAL A 77 -9.47 -0.69 24.16
N LEU A 78 -10.01 -1.52 23.26
CA LEU A 78 -11.04 -2.50 23.62
C LEU A 78 -10.45 -3.74 24.32
N LEU A 79 -9.40 -4.30 23.74
CA LEU A 79 -8.67 -5.48 24.22
C LEU A 79 -7.19 -5.10 24.31
N PRO A 80 -6.82 -4.23 25.27
CA PRO A 80 -5.46 -3.74 25.38
C PRO A 80 -4.50 -4.90 25.62
N ASN A 81 -3.44 -4.95 24.82
CA ASN A 81 -2.29 -5.80 25.08
C ASN A 81 -1.81 -5.59 26.54
N PRO A 82 -1.40 -6.64 27.28
CA PRO A 82 -0.83 -6.53 28.63
C PRO A 82 0.17 -5.39 28.83
N GLN A 83 0.99 -5.09 27.81
CA GLN A 83 1.97 -4.00 27.84
C GLN A 83 1.36 -2.59 27.85
N MET A 84 0.11 -2.46 27.39
CA MET A 84 -0.61 -1.20 27.23
C MET A 84 -1.70 -0.99 28.28
N VAL A 85 -1.97 -1.98 29.13
CA VAL A 85 -3.07 -1.93 30.12
C VAL A 85 -2.96 -0.70 31.02
N GLY A 86 -1.76 -0.40 31.54
CA GLY A 86 -1.49 0.72 32.44
C GLY A 86 -1.34 2.09 31.77
N MET A 87 -1.39 2.18 30.43
CA MET A 87 -1.29 3.48 29.75
C MET A 87 -2.55 4.33 29.93
N ALA A 88 -2.35 5.64 30.08
CA ALA A 88 -3.43 6.62 30.08
C ALA A 88 -4.24 6.57 28.77
N PHE A 89 -5.55 6.79 28.87
CA PHE A 89 -6.47 6.71 27.73
C PHE A 89 -6.07 7.59 26.53
N PRO A 90 -5.59 8.85 26.69
CA PRO A 90 -5.14 9.65 25.56
C PRO A 90 -3.96 9.02 24.80
N LEU A 91 -3.05 8.34 25.49
CA LEU A 91 -1.92 7.64 24.86
C LEU A 91 -2.38 6.40 24.09
N LYS A 92 -3.43 5.72 24.55
CA LYS A 92 -4.06 4.61 23.82
C LYS A 92 -4.70 5.07 22.52
N LEU A 93 -5.38 6.23 22.53
CA LEU A 93 -5.92 6.85 21.32
C LEU A 93 -4.84 7.30 20.34
N LEU A 94 -3.78 7.94 20.84
CA LEU A 94 -2.64 8.32 20.01
C LEU A 94 -1.98 7.09 19.36
N SER A 95 -1.77 6.03 20.13
CA SER A 95 -1.21 4.76 19.64
C SER A 95 -2.11 4.13 18.56
N THR A 96 -3.43 4.21 18.73
CA THR A 96 -4.40 3.76 17.73
C THR A 96 -4.26 4.51 16.41
N VAL A 97 -4.16 5.84 16.46
CA VAL A 97 -3.98 6.67 15.26
C VAL A 97 -2.66 6.37 14.58
N LEU A 98 -1.55 6.30 15.33
CA LEU A 98 -0.23 6.00 14.81
C LEU A 98 -0.17 4.60 14.18
N PHE A 99 -0.78 3.61 14.83
CA PHE A 99 -0.90 2.27 14.28
C PHE A 99 -1.71 2.23 13.00
N GLY A 100 -2.87 2.90 12.96
CA GLY A 100 -3.70 2.97 11.76
C GLY A 100 -2.98 3.63 10.58
N ALA A 101 -2.27 4.73 10.83
CA ALA A 101 -1.48 5.41 9.83
C ALA A 101 -0.32 4.53 9.31
N LEU A 102 0.40 3.86 10.21
CA LEU A 102 1.49 2.95 9.84
C LEU A 102 0.97 1.74 9.06
N TYR A 103 -0.14 1.15 9.52
CA TYR A 103 -0.79 0.03 8.84
C TYR A 103 -1.19 0.40 7.41
N MET A 104 -1.84 1.56 7.23
CA MET A 104 -2.20 2.08 5.90
C MET A 104 -0.98 2.16 4.99
N VAL A 105 0.09 2.82 5.43
CA VAL A 105 1.31 3.01 4.65
C VAL A 105 1.96 1.67 4.31
N LEU A 106 2.05 0.75 5.27
CA LEU A 106 2.65 -0.57 5.03
C LEU A 106 1.83 -1.41 4.07
N MET A 107 0.50 -1.38 4.17
CA MET A 107 -0.39 -2.12 3.28
C MET A 107 -0.39 -1.51 1.88
N ASP A 108 -0.37 -0.19 1.74
CA ASP A 108 -0.23 0.46 0.45
C ASP A 108 1.13 0.13 -0.20
N ALA A 109 2.22 0.11 0.59
CA ALA A 109 3.53 -0.31 0.12
C ALA A 109 3.53 -1.78 -0.35
N LEU A 110 2.86 -2.67 0.38
CA LEU A 110 2.70 -4.08 0.02
C LEU A 110 1.92 -4.24 -1.29
N VAL A 111 0.78 -3.56 -1.43
CA VAL A 111 -0.03 -3.57 -2.66
C VAL A 111 0.78 -3.07 -3.84
N LEU A 112 1.57 -2.00 -3.65
CA LEU A 112 2.45 -1.46 -4.66
C LEU A 112 3.56 -2.44 -5.05
N ALA A 113 4.18 -3.10 -4.08
CA ALA A 113 5.18 -4.14 -4.33
C ALA A 113 4.59 -5.33 -5.10
N VAL A 114 3.41 -5.82 -4.72
CA VAL A 114 2.71 -6.90 -5.42
C VAL A 114 2.35 -6.49 -6.83
N ALA A 115 1.84 -5.27 -7.04
CA ALA A 115 1.54 -4.77 -8.37
C ALA A 115 2.80 -4.58 -9.22
N PHE A 116 3.91 -4.16 -8.62
CA PHE A 116 5.21 -4.10 -9.29
C PHE A 116 5.66 -5.50 -9.74
N LEU A 117 5.61 -6.50 -8.85
CA LEU A 117 5.95 -7.89 -9.19
C LEU A 117 5.01 -8.45 -10.28
N TYR A 118 3.71 -8.23 -10.16
CA TYR A 118 2.73 -8.64 -11.17
C TYR A 118 3.06 -8.05 -12.54
N ASN A 119 3.49 -6.80 -12.62
CA ASN A 119 3.88 -6.18 -13.89
C ASN A 119 5.24 -6.67 -14.40
N LEU A 120 6.21 -6.86 -13.50
CA LEU A 120 7.53 -7.38 -13.86
C LEU A 120 7.42 -8.77 -14.50
N PHE A 121 6.59 -9.65 -13.93
CA PHE A 121 6.35 -10.99 -14.46
C PHE A 121 5.23 -11.07 -15.52
N GLY A 122 4.28 -10.13 -15.50
CA GLY A 122 3.12 -10.10 -16.40
C GLY A 122 3.38 -9.48 -17.78
N THR A 123 4.52 -8.83 -17.98
CA THR A 123 4.97 -8.38 -19.32
C THR A 123 5.21 -9.54 -20.30
N GLY A 124 5.40 -10.77 -19.80
CA GLY A 124 5.48 -11.99 -20.61
C GLY A 124 4.14 -12.60 -21.05
N MET A 125 3.02 -12.22 -20.44
CA MET A 125 1.69 -12.82 -20.71
C MET A 125 0.84 -11.96 -21.64
N ARG A 126 1.31 -11.71 -22.86
CA ARG A 126 0.61 -10.92 -23.88
C ARG A 126 -0.54 -11.68 -24.58
N GLY A 127 -1.14 -12.67 -23.94
CA GLY A 127 -1.71 -13.82 -24.65
C GLY A 127 -3.14 -14.25 -24.31
N ILE A 128 -4.05 -13.33 -23.97
CA ILE A 128 -5.49 -13.64 -24.08
C ILE A 128 -6.21 -12.43 -24.69
N SER A 129 -6.22 -12.36 -26.02
CA SER A 129 -7.24 -11.64 -26.77
C SER A 129 -8.44 -12.56 -26.89
N ILE A 130 -9.53 -12.24 -26.18
CA ILE A 130 -10.80 -12.88 -26.45
C ILE A 130 -11.35 -12.20 -27.71
N ASP A 131 -11.11 -12.80 -28.87
CA ASP A 131 -11.84 -12.48 -30.08
C ASP A 131 -13.23 -13.08 -29.90
N ILE A 132 -14.19 -12.23 -29.55
CA ILE A 132 -15.60 -12.63 -29.59
C ILE A 132 -15.97 -12.56 -31.07
N GLU A 133 -15.83 -13.70 -31.76
CA GLU A 133 -16.44 -13.92 -33.05
C GLU A 133 -17.95 -13.75 -32.87
N GLU A 134 -18.47 -12.64 -33.37
CA GLU A 134 -19.90 -12.37 -33.45
C GLU A 134 -20.44 -13.43 -34.40
N ALA A 135 -21.09 -14.46 -33.85
CA ALA A 135 -21.72 -15.53 -34.62
C ALA A 135 -22.56 -14.85 -35.71
N ALA A 136 -22.13 -15.01 -36.96
CA ALA A 136 -22.87 -14.58 -38.11
C ALA A 136 -24.26 -15.20 -37.99
N GLY A 137 -25.23 -14.38 -37.61
CA GLY A 137 -26.63 -14.70 -37.73
C GLY A 137 -26.90 -14.86 -39.22
N GLU A 138 -26.83 -16.10 -39.68
CA GLU A 138 -27.42 -16.58 -40.93
C GLU A 138 -28.84 -16.04 -41.07
N GLU A 139 -29.01 -15.24 -42.12
CA GLU A 139 -30.13 -15.22 -43.08
C GLU A 139 -31.56 -15.43 -42.55
N ALA A 140 -32.39 -14.38 -42.69
CA ALA A 140 -33.65 -14.41 -43.44
C ALA A 140 -34.07 -13.00 -43.86
#